data_AF-A0AAN8AP36-F1
#
_entry.id   AF-A0AAN8AP36-F1
#
_cell.length_a   1.000
_cell.length_b   1.000
_cell.length_c   1.000
_cell.angle_alpha   90.00
_cell.angle_beta   90.00
_cell.angle_gamma   90.00
#
_symmetry.space_group_name_H-M   'P 1'
#
loop_
_entity.id
_entity.type
_entity.pdbx_description
1 polymer ?
#
loop_
_entity_poly.entity_id
_entity_poly.type
_entity_poly.pdbx_seq_one_letter_code
_entity_poly.pdbx_strand_id
1 'polypeptide(L)'
;MEGTYGFNIIRPREDEDPDRFPSSEELLMAYGFMRGFMTAHGQPDQSRSARYILKDFVNGKLLYCHPPPHINPEDFQPQHSKFLKTDVDFSELSSTKTGNHKIKRIENVVDKNFFHQANVRALSKGVQSVMGYKVGSGPVPPPKAGSEMVEGKPWKKHGNKNKKEKVRRLNRHLEA
;
A
#
# COMPACT_ATOMS: atom_id res chain seq x y z
N MET A 1 18.93 -9.59 -11.03
CA MET A 1 18.43 -10.14 -9.75
C MET A 1 17.13 -10.91 -9.93
N GLU A 2 16.06 -10.28 -10.45
CA GLU A 2 14.77 -10.94 -10.66
C GLU A 2 14.87 -12.15 -11.60
N GLY A 3 15.58 -12.02 -12.74
CA GLY A 3 15.82 -13.14 -13.65
C GLY A 3 16.70 -14.27 -13.07
N THR A 4 17.48 -14.00 -12.01
CA THR A 4 18.40 -14.99 -11.40
C THR A 4 17.73 -15.75 -10.25
N TYR A 5 16.90 -15.07 -9.47
CA TYR A 5 16.29 -15.62 -8.25
C TYR A 5 14.78 -15.82 -8.35
N GLY A 6 14.11 -15.24 -9.34
CA GLY A 6 12.68 -15.41 -9.57
C GLY A 6 11.77 -14.74 -8.53
N PHE A 7 12.25 -13.70 -7.82
CA PHE A 7 11.40 -12.86 -6.98
C PHE A 7 11.16 -11.50 -7.62
N ASN A 8 10.04 -10.89 -7.26
CA ASN A 8 9.66 -9.53 -7.65
C ASN A 8 10.00 -8.57 -6.50
N ILE A 9 10.73 -7.50 -6.82
CA ILE A 9 11.02 -6.45 -5.85
C ILE A 9 9.76 -5.58 -5.68
N ILE A 10 9.50 -5.16 -4.44
CA ILE A 10 8.39 -4.25 -4.13
C ILE A 10 8.66 -2.93 -4.85
N ARG A 11 7.66 -2.42 -5.57
CA ARG A 11 7.80 -1.14 -6.28
C ARG A 11 7.77 0.04 -5.30
N PRO A 12 8.51 1.12 -5.60
CA PRO A 12 8.43 2.35 -4.83
C PRO A 12 6.98 2.81 -4.66
N ARG A 13 6.71 3.50 -3.54
CA ARG A 13 5.40 4.09 -3.28
C ARG A 13 5.09 5.16 -4.33
N GLU A 14 3.80 5.49 -4.50
CA GLU A 14 3.37 6.50 -5.48
C GLU A 14 3.95 7.91 -5.21
N ASP A 15 4.34 8.18 -3.97
CA ASP A 15 4.98 9.44 -3.54
C ASP A 15 6.49 9.49 -3.85
N GLU A 16 7.10 8.37 -4.25
CA GLU A 16 8.53 8.26 -4.54
C GLU A 16 8.81 8.17 -6.06
N ASP A 17 10.05 8.50 -6.44
CA ASP A 17 10.47 8.43 -7.84
C ASP A 17 10.38 6.99 -8.38
N PRO A 18 9.62 6.75 -9.47
CA PRO A 18 9.37 5.40 -9.98
C PRO A 18 10.59 4.78 -10.67
N ASP A 19 11.57 5.61 -11.07
CA ASP A 19 12.81 5.19 -11.75
C ASP A 19 13.99 5.05 -10.77
N ARG A 20 13.73 5.18 -9.47
CA ARG A 20 14.75 5.01 -8.44
C ARG A 20 15.22 3.55 -8.40
N PHE A 21 16.53 3.36 -8.20
CA PHE A 21 17.07 2.03 -7.92
C PHE A 21 16.46 1.44 -6.63
N PRO A 22 16.19 0.12 -6.61
CA PRO A 22 15.59 -0.54 -5.46
C PRO A 22 16.49 -0.44 -4.23
N SER A 23 15.88 -0.23 -3.07
CA SER A 23 16.58 -0.20 -1.80
C SER A 23 17.06 -1.60 -1.40
N SER A 24 18.16 -1.65 -0.65
CA SER A 24 18.67 -2.91 -0.08
C SER A 24 17.62 -3.60 0.80
N GLU A 25 16.80 -2.85 1.53
CA GLU A 25 15.74 -3.39 2.36
C GLU A 25 14.66 -4.10 1.53
N GLU A 26 14.18 -3.48 0.47
CA GLU A 26 13.16 -4.03 -0.43
C GLU A 26 13.64 -5.34 -1.07
N LEU A 27 14.91 -5.37 -1.48
CA LEU A 27 15.57 -6.56 -2.00
C LEU A 27 15.61 -7.70 -0.97
N LEU A 28 16.09 -7.41 0.24
CA LEU A 28 16.26 -8.43 1.29
C LEU A 28 14.92 -8.94 1.82
N MET A 29 13.92 -8.05 1.92
CA MET A 29 12.57 -8.40 2.28
C MET A 29 11.91 -9.28 1.22
N ALA A 30 11.98 -8.89 -0.06
CA ALA A 30 11.41 -9.68 -1.16
C ALA A 30 12.00 -11.09 -1.21
N TYR A 31 13.33 -11.21 -1.08
CA TYR A 31 14.01 -12.50 -1.02
C TYR A 31 13.61 -13.32 0.21
N GLY A 32 13.52 -12.67 1.38
CA GLY A 32 13.10 -13.31 2.63
C GLY A 32 11.67 -13.84 2.55
N PHE A 33 10.75 -13.08 1.97
CA PHE A 33 9.36 -13.50 1.73
C PHE A 33 9.27 -14.69 0.78
N MET A 34 9.93 -14.62 -0.39
CA MET A 34 9.94 -15.72 -1.36
C MET A 34 10.46 -17.02 -0.73
N ARG A 35 11.51 -16.92 0.10
CA ARG A 35 12.15 -18.09 0.72
C ARG A 35 11.50 -18.54 2.03
N GLY A 36 10.60 -17.75 2.61
CA GLY A 36 9.99 -18.02 3.91
C GLY A 36 10.93 -17.81 5.10
N PHE A 37 11.95 -16.98 4.96
CA PHE A 37 12.82 -16.59 6.08
C PHE A 37 12.09 -15.62 6.99
N MET A 38 11.42 -16.13 8.02
CA MET A 38 10.63 -15.33 8.95
C MET A 38 11.27 -15.31 10.34
N THR A 39 11.18 -14.16 10.99
CA THR A 39 11.48 -13.95 12.41
C THR A 39 10.33 -14.49 13.28
N ALA A 40 10.55 -14.59 14.59
CA ALA A 40 9.50 -15.01 15.53
C ALA A 40 8.25 -14.11 15.49
N HIS A 41 8.42 -12.84 15.09
CA HIS A 41 7.33 -11.87 14.93
C HIS A 41 6.66 -11.92 13.54
N GLY A 42 7.01 -12.88 12.69
CA GLY A 42 6.44 -13.02 11.35
C GLY A 42 6.94 -11.99 10.33
N GLN A 43 8.00 -11.25 10.65
CA GLN A 43 8.65 -10.33 9.70
C GLN A 43 9.76 -11.06 8.93
N PRO A 44 10.03 -10.71 7.66
CA PRO A 44 11.11 -11.31 6.90
C PRO A 44 12.48 -11.05 7.55
N ASP A 45 13.28 -12.10 7.73
CA ASP A 45 14.62 -12.02 8.31
C ASP A 45 15.64 -11.54 7.27
N GLN A 46 15.85 -10.22 7.25
CA GLN A 46 16.80 -9.56 6.37
C GLN A 46 18.24 -10.03 6.59
N SER A 47 18.64 -10.30 7.85
CA SER A 47 20.01 -10.71 8.20
C SER A 47 20.33 -12.11 7.69
N ARG A 48 19.33 -13.00 7.70
CA ARG A 48 19.45 -14.33 7.08
C ARG A 48 19.48 -14.22 5.57
N SER A 49 18.56 -13.49 4.96
CA SER A 49 18.53 -13.24 3.51
C SER A 49 19.87 -12.71 2.98
N ALA A 50 20.43 -11.68 3.63
CA ALA A 50 21.67 -11.04 3.23
C ALA A 50 22.84 -12.02 3.17
N ARG A 51 22.96 -12.92 4.15
CA ARG A 51 24.02 -13.93 4.18
C ARG A 51 24.00 -14.86 2.96
N TYR A 52 22.82 -15.26 2.49
CA TYR A 52 22.71 -16.10 1.28
C TYR A 52 23.06 -15.32 0.02
N ILE A 53 22.60 -14.08 -0.09
CA ILE A 53 22.88 -13.23 -1.26
C ILE A 53 24.38 -12.89 -1.35
N LEU A 54 25.01 -12.52 -0.23
CA LEU A 54 26.44 -12.24 -0.19
C LEU A 54 27.27 -13.50 -0.48
N LYS A 55 26.82 -14.67 -0.02
CA LYS A 55 27.47 -15.95 -0.37
C LYS A 55 27.40 -16.21 -1.88
N ASP A 56 26.25 -15.98 -2.49
CA ASP A 56 26.07 -16.14 -3.93
C ASP A 56 26.90 -15.14 -4.75
N PHE A 57 27.13 -13.94 -4.23
CA PHE A 57 28.04 -12.95 -4.80
C PHE A 57 29.49 -13.45 -4.80
N VAL A 58 30.00 -13.91 -3.66
CA VAL A 58 31.36 -14.44 -3.56
C VAL A 58 31.54 -15.71 -4.41
N ASN A 59 30.50 -16.54 -4.53
CA ASN A 59 30.52 -17.74 -5.37
C ASN A 59 30.41 -17.44 -6.88
N GLY A 60 30.22 -16.19 -7.29
CA GLY A 60 30.12 -15.79 -8.71
C GLY A 60 28.76 -16.03 -9.36
N LYS A 61 27.71 -16.39 -8.59
CA LYS A 61 26.34 -16.46 -9.10
C LYS A 61 25.79 -15.06 -9.38
N LEU A 62 26.20 -14.08 -8.58
CA LEU A 62 26.02 -12.66 -8.85
C LEU A 62 27.36 -12.05 -9.24
N LEU A 63 27.59 -11.88 -10.54
CA LEU A 63 28.83 -11.34 -11.07
C LEU A 63 28.77 -9.81 -11.14
N TYR A 64 29.79 -9.17 -10.59
CA TYR A 64 30.07 -7.74 -10.77
C TYR A 64 31.57 -7.54 -10.88
N CYS A 65 32.00 -6.74 -11.86
CA CYS A 65 33.40 -6.42 -12.08
C CYS A 65 33.56 -4.91 -12.00
N HIS A 66 34.53 -4.44 -11.22
CA HIS A 66 34.82 -3.01 -11.14
C HIS A 66 35.42 -2.52 -12.47
N PRO A 67 34.97 -1.39 -13.02
CA PRO A 67 35.59 -0.82 -14.21
C PRO A 67 37.04 -0.40 -13.92
N PRO A 68 37.95 -0.52 -14.90
CA PRO A 68 39.28 0.06 -14.82
C PRO A 68 39.17 1.57 -14.59
N PRO A 69 40.13 2.19 -13.88
CA PRO A 69 40.05 3.59 -13.46
C PRO A 69 39.98 4.62 -14.62
N HIS A 70 40.26 4.19 -15.86
CA HIS A 70 40.27 5.05 -17.05
C HIS A 70 39.04 4.86 -17.96
N ILE A 71 38.12 3.96 -17.59
CA ILE A 71 36.96 3.61 -18.41
C ILE A 71 35.69 3.91 -17.62
N ASN A 72 34.70 4.49 -18.27
CA ASN A 72 33.40 4.75 -17.64
C ASN A 72 32.69 3.41 -17.35
N PRO A 73 32.00 3.30 -16.21
CA PRO A 73 31.29 2.07 -15.82
C PRO A 73 30.30 1.59 -16.88
N GLU A 74 29.62 2.52 -17.55
CA GLU A 74 28.61 2.23 -18.58
C GLU A 74 29.20 1.51 -19.80
N ASP A 75 30.45 1.80 -20.15
CA ASP A 75 31.12 1.26 -21.33
C ASP A 75 31.82 -0.08 -21.06
N PHE A 76 32.11 -0.38 -19.79
CA PHE A 76 32.93 -1.52 -19.39
C PHE A 76 32.20 -2.88 -19.45
N GLN A 77 30.88 -2.88 -19.27
CA GLN A 77 30.09 -4.11 -19.11
C GLN A 77 28.84 -4.19 -20.02
N PRO A 78 29.03 -4.30 -21.35
CA PRO A 78 27.91 -4.40 -22.29
C PRO A 78 27.07 -5.66 -22.10
N GLN A 79 27.61 -6.70 -21.46
CA GLN A 79 26.88 -7.96 -21.21
C GLN A 79 25.77 -7.82 -20.17
N HIS A 80 25.86 -6.87 -19.25
CA HIS A 80 24.80 -6.58 -18.28
C HIS A 80 23.60 -5.89 -18.93
N SER A 81 23.78 -5.23 -20.09
CA SER A 81 22.70 -4.66 -20.90
C SER A 81 21.66 -5.71 -21.31
N LYS A 82 22.07 -6.98 -21.50
CA LYS A 82 21.15 -8.08 -21.82
C LYS A 82 20.14 -8.36 -20.71
N PHE A 83 20.48 -8.08 -19.45
CA PHE A 83 19.59 -8.23 -18.29
C PHE A 83 18.81 -6.95 -17.97
N LEU A 84 19.22 -5.80 -18.52
CA LEU A 84 18.48 -4.54 -18.44
C LEU A 84 17.37 -4.46 -19.52
N LYS A 85 17.56 -5.14 -20.65
CA LYS A 85 16.57 -5.19 -21.75
C LYS A 85 15.52 -6.29 -21.54
N THR A 86 14.72 -6.20 -20.50
CA THR A 86 13.56 -7.11 -20.32
C THR A 86 12.28 -6.39 -19.92
N ASP A 87 12.10 -5.14 -20.35
CA ASP A 87 10.82 -4.44 -20.23
C ASP A 87 10.13 -4.16 -21.58
N VAL A 88 10.73 -4.55 -22.72
CA VAL A 88 10.18 -4.16 -24.04
C VAL A 88 9.64 -5.32 -24.87
N ASP A 89 10.30 -6.49 -24.97
CA ASP A 89 9.88 -7.52 -25.94
C ASP A 89 9.93 -8.95 -25.40
N PHE A 90 8.95 -9.35 -24.58
CA PHE A 90 8.70 -10.77 -24.24
C PHE A 90 7.34 -11.25 -24.78
N SER A 91 7.03 -10.86 -26.04
CA SER A 91 5.72 -11.09 -26.65
C SER A 91 5.60 -12.36 -27.51
N GLU A 92 6.65 -13.15 -27.75
CA GLU A 92 6.57 -14.17 -28.83
C GLU A 92 6.93 -15.62 -28.47
N LEU A 93 7.08 -15.99 -27.20
CA LEU A 93 7.23 -17.42 -26.88
C LEU A 93 6.78 -17.81 -25.47
N SER A 94 5.46 -17.85 -25.24
CA SER A 94 4.87 -18.81 -24.28
C SER A 94 3.36 -18.90 -24.48
N SER A 95 2.96 -19.88 -25.29
CA SER A 95 1.60 -20.41 -25.31
C SER A 95 1.35 -21.26 -24.07
N THR A 96 1.28 -20.64 -22.88
CA THR A 96 0.72 -21.29 -21.69
C THR A 96 -0.17 -20.29 -20.96
N LYS A 97 -1.43 -20.71 -20.76
CA LYS A 97 -2.52 -19.92 -20.21
C LYS A 97 -2.31 -19.70 -18.70
N THR A 98 -1.59 -18.66 -18.31
CA THR A 98 -1.70 -18.05 -16.97
C THR A 98 -1.57 -16.55 -17.14
N GLY A 99 -2.57 -15.79 -16.71
CA GLY A 99 -2.76 -14.38 -17.04
C GLY A 99 -1.51 -13.51 -16.86
N ASN A 100 -1.12 -12.85 -17.95
CA ASN A 100 -0.12 -11.79 -17.96
C ASN A 100 -0.59 -10.65 -17.07
N HIS A 101 -0.18 -10.66 -15.79
CA HIS A 101 -0.17 -9.46 -14.99
C HIS A 101 0.96 -8.58 -15.51
N LYS A 102 0.69 -7.85 -16.60
CA LYS A 102 1.45 -6.64 -16.94
C LYS A 102 1.64 -5.90 -15.62
N ILE A 103 2.88 -5.64 -15.25
CA ILE A 103 3.28 -4.94 -14.03
C ILE A 103 2.67 -3.53 -14.13
N LYS A 104 1.39 -3.39 -13.77
CA LYS A 104 0.62 -2.16 -13.95
C LYS A 104 1.27 -1.13 -13.07
N ARG A 105 1.95 -0.15 -13.67
CA ARG A 105 2.32 1.10 -12.99
C ARG A 105 1.04 1.52 -12.26
N ILE A 106 1.04 1.42 -10.93
CA ILE A 106 -0.12 1.82 -10.13
C ILE A 106 -0.01 3.34 -10.10
N GLU A 107 -0.39 3.96 -11.22
CA GLU A 107 -0.73 5.36 -11.18
C GLU A 107 -2.17 5.37 -10.71
N ASN A 108 -2.45 5.98 -9.56
CA ASN A 108 -3.81 6.13 -9.10
C ASN A 108 -4.52 7.14 -10.02
N VAL A 109 -5.03 6.65 -11.15
CA VAL A 109 -5.71 7.43 -12.20
C VAL A 109 -6.87 8.23 -11.61
N VAL A 110 -7.50 7.69 -10.56
CA VAL A 110 -8.56 8.35 -9.80
C VAL A 110 -8.03 9.62 -9.13
N ASP A 111 -6.91 9.55 -8.44
CA ASP A 111 -6.32 10.70 -7.74
C ASP A 111 -5.79 11.73 -8.73
N LYS A 112 -5.15 11.32 -9.83
CA LYS A 112 -4.76 12.25 -10.90
C LYS A 112 -5.99 12.98 -11.44
N ASN A 113 -7.04 12.27 -11.82
CA ASN A 113 -8.24 12.90 -12.36
C ASN A 113 -8.98 13.74 -11.32
N PHE A 114 -8.88 13.40 -10.04
CA PHE A 114 -9.46 14.18 -8.95
C PHE A 114 -8.67 15.47 -8.75
N PHE A 115 -7.39 15.42 -8.37
CA PHE A 115 -6.59 16.57 -7.96
C PHE A 115 -6.23 17.56 -9.09
N HIS A 116 -6.37 17.18 -10.36
CA HIS A 116 -6.15 18.09 -11.50
C HIS A 116 -7.42 18.88 -11.89
N GLN A 117 -8.58 18.61 -11.29
CA GLN A 117 -9.77 19.42 -11.54
C GLN A 117 -9.57 20.82 -10.92
N ALA A 118 -9.71 21.87 -11.73
CA ALA A 118 -9.60 23.26 -11.27
C ALA A 118 -10.58 23.62 -10.12
N ASN A 119 -11.58 22.77 -9.87
CA ASN A 119 -12.65 22.97 -8.90
C ASN A 119 -12.58 22.01 -7.69
N VAL A 120 -11.46 21.33 -7.42
CA VAL A 120 -11.33 20.53 -6.18
C VAL A 120 -11.28 21.46 -4.98
N ARG A 121 -12.47 21.73 -4.42
CA ARG A 121 -12.62 22.42 -3.15
C ARG A 121 -12.51 21.36 -2.07
N ALA A 122 -11.45 21.40 -1.26
CA ALA A 122 -11.35 20.58 -0.07
C ALA A 122 -12.53 20.92 0.86
N LEU A 123 -13.58 20.10 0.84
CA LEU A 123 -14.66 20.18 1.81
C LEU A 123 -14.15 19.46 3.05
N SER A 124 -13.43 20.18 3.92
CA SER A 124 -13.13 19.69 5.26
C SER A 124 -14.44 19.45 5.98
N LYS A 125 -14.90 18.20 6.01
CA LYS A 125 -16.01 17.78 6.85
C LYS A 125 -15.48 17.61 8.27
N GLY A 126 -15.20 18.74 8.89
CA GLY A 126 -14.85 18.87 10.29
C GLY A 126 -15.47 20.17 10.78
N VAL A 127 -16.09 20.13 11.96
CA VAL A 127 -16.53 21.35 12.62
C VAL A 127 -15.26 22.14 12.94
N GLN A 128 -14.97 23.18 12.15
CA GLN A 128 -14.02 24.20 12.58
C GLN A 128 -14.62 24.84 13.82
N SER A 129 -14.15 24.40 14.98
CA SER A 129 -14.36 25.12 16.23
C SER A 129 -13.54 26.41 16.14
N VAL A 130 -14.11 27.42 15.49
CA VAL A 130 -13.65 28.79 15.72
C VAL A 130 -13.99 29.11 17.18
N MET A 131 -12.95 29.41 17.93
CA MET A 131 -13.00 29.86 19.31
C MET A 131 -14.07 30.96 19.46
N GLY A 132 -15.17 30.64 20.14
CA GLY A 132 -16.12 31.65 20.62
C GLY A 132 -17.61 31.48 20.31
N TYR A 133 -18.06 30.56 19.44
CA TYR A 133 -19.49 30.38 19.18
C TYR A 133 -20.01 28.96 19.44
N LYS A 134 -21.11 28.87 20.19
CA LYS A 134 -21.84 27.63 20.45
C LYS A 134 -22.83 27.40 19.31
N VAL A 135 -22.66 26.33 18.57
CA VAL A 135 -23.59 25.94 17.50
C VAL A 135 -24.84 25.32 18.15
N GLY A 136 -25.99 26.00 18.08
CA GLY A 136 -27.26 25.45 18.56
C GLY A 136 -28.35 26.42 19.02
N SER A 137 -28.21 27.75 18.83
CA SER A 137 -29.31 28.68 19.12
C SER A 137 -29.36 29.76 18.03
N GLY A 138 -30.46 29.77 17.27
CA GLY A 138 -30.83 30.92 16.45
C GLY A 138 -31.32 32.08 17.32
N PRO A 139 -31.63 33.25 16.73
CA PRO A 139 -32.09 34.41 17.49
C PRO A 139 -33.35 34.05 18.29
N VAL A 140 -33.31 34.25 19.60
CA VAL A 140 -34.43 34.00 20.52
C VAL A 140 -35.50 35.09 20.33
N PRO A 141 -36.75 34.76 19.97
CA PRO A 141 -37.88 35.67 20.17
C PRO A 141 -38.48 35.48 21.58
N PRO A 142 -39.21 36.48 22.11
CA PRO A 142 -39.76 36.47 23.47
C PRO A 142 -40.88 35.41 23.63
N PRO A 143 -41.21 35.01 24.88
CA PRO A 143 -41.84 33.73 25.15
C PRO A 143 -43.33 33.75 24.78
N LYS A 144 -43.76 32.70 24.06
CA LYS A 144 -45.17 32.30 24.01
C LYS A 144 -45.29 30.89 24.58
N ALA A 145 -46.16 30.75 25.56
CA ALA A 145 -46.54 29.49 26.17
C ALA A 145 -47.28 28.61 25.15
N GLY A 146 -46.83 27.37 25.00
CA GLY A 146 -47.47 26.36 24.16
C GLY A 146 -46.61 25.11 24.14
N SER A 147 -46.98 24.12 24.95
CA SER A 147 -46.35 22.80 24.96
C SER A 147 -46.79 22.02 23.73
N GLU A 148 -45.86 21.70 22.83
CA GLU A 148 -46.06 20.65 21.84
C GLU A 148 -44.75 19.89 21.64
N MET A 149 -44.79 18.59 21.90
CA MET A 149 -43.66 17.69 21.69
C MET A 149 -43.43 17.55 20.19
N VAL A 150 -42.31 18.09 19.70
CA VAL A 150 -41.85 17.85 18.34
C VAL A 150 -41.32 16.42 18.26
N GLU A 151 -42.09 15.52 17.65
CA GLU A 151 -41.64 14.17 17.34
C GLU A 151 -40.41 14.20 16.43
N GLY A 152 -39.32 13.62 16.93
CA GLY A 152 -38.06 13.52 16.20
C GLY A 152 -38.15 12.56 15.01
N LYS A 153 -37.31 12.84 14.01
CA LYS A 153 -37.07 12.05 12.78
C LYS A 153 -37.22 10.53 13.00
N PRO A 154 -38.12 9.85 12.28
CA PRO A 154 -38.54 8.47 12.58
C PRO A 154 -37.46 7.40 12.40
N TRP A 155 -36.41 7.67 11.62
CA TRP A 155 -35.28 6.73 11.45
C TRP A 155 -34.25 6.81 12.59
N LYS A 156 -34.34 7.83 13.45
CA LYS A 156 -33.35 8.10 14.49
C LYS A 156 -33.70 7.34 15.77
N LYS A 157 -33.49 6.03 15.76
CA LYS A 157 -33.64 5.18 16.95
C LYS A 157 -32.54 5.52 17.95
N HIS A 158 -32.89 6.27 18.99
CA HIS A 158 -32.03 6.48 20.15
C HIS A 158 -32.13 5.27 21.10
N GLY A 159 -31.01 4.80 21.65
CA GLY A 159 -30.99 3.75 22.66
C GLY A 159 -30.87 2.32 22.14
N ASN A 160 -29.90 2.04 21.25
CA ASN A 160 -29.62 0.67 20.81
C ASN A 160 -28.78 -0.09 21.86
N LYS A 161 -29.45 -0.59 22.91
CA LYS A 161 -28.80 -1.21 24.09
C LYS A 161 -28.13 -2.56 23.81
N ASN A 162 -28.40 -3.19 22.65
CA ASN A 162 -27.97 -4.56 22.37
C ASN A 162 -27.00 -4.67 21.18
N LYS A 163 -26.40 -3.56 20.72
CA LYS A 163 -25.50 -3.54 19.54
C LYS A 163 -24.24 -4.43 19.68
N LYS A 164 -23.96 -4.97 20.88
CA LYS A 164 -22.82 -5.85 21.16
C LYS A 164 -23.18 -7.05 22.05
N GLU A 165 -24.43 -7.48 22.05
CA GLU A 165 -24.83 -8.66 22.82
C GLU A 165 -24.30 -9.95 22.14
N LYS A 166 -23.60 -10.80 22.90
CA LYS A 166 -23.01 -12.04 22.35
C LYS A 166 -24.11 -13.06 22.04
N VAL A 167 -24.07 -13.67 20.86
CA VAL A 167 -25.04 -14.68 20.40
C VAL A 167 -25.25 -15.82 21.41
N ARG A 168 -24.19 -16.27 22.08
CA ARG A 168 -24.25 -17.30 23.14
C ARG A 168 -25.16 -16.96 24.32
N ARG A 169 -25.41 -15.66 24.60
CA ARG A 169 -26.33 -15.24 25.67
C ARG A 169 -27.79 -15.38 25.24
N LEU A 170 -28.08 -15.08 23.97
CA LEU A 170 -29.43 -15.17 23.41
C LEU A 170 -29.88 -16.62 23.30
N ASN A 171 -28.98 -17.50 22.85
CA ASN A 171 -29.29 -18.91 22.58
C ASN A 171 -29.15 -19.84 23.80
N ARG A 172 -28.93 -19.32 25.01
CA ARG A 172 -28.78 -20.12 26.24
C ARG A 172 -29.96 -21.06 26.51
N HIS A 173 -31.16 -20.69 26.06
CA HIS A 173 -32.38 -21.47 26.25
C HIS A 173 -32.51 -22.68 25.32
N LEU A 174 -31.67 -22.80 24.28
CA LEU A 174 -31.67 -23.91 23.32
C LEU A 174 -30.69 -25.03 23.70
N GLU A 175 -29.87 -24.83 24.73
CA GLU A 175 -28.88 -25.80 25.23
C GLU A 175 -29.34 -26.48 26.55
N ALA A 176 -30.64 -26.42 26.86
CA ALA A 176 -31.25 -27.10 28.00
C ALA A 176 -31.90 -28.42 27.58
#